data_AF-A0A4Q6B8K5-F1
#
_entry.id   AF-A0A4Q6B8K5-F1
#
_cell.length_a   1.000
_cell.length_b   1.000
_cell.length_c   1.000
_cell.angle_alpha   90.00
_cell.angle_beta   90.00
_cell.angle_gamma   90.00
#
_symmetry.space_group_name_H-M   'P 1'
#
loop_
_entity.id
_entity.type
_entity.pdbx_description
1 polymer ?
#
loop_
_entity_poly.entity_id
_entity_poly.type
_entity_poly.pdbx_seq_one_letter_code
_entity_poly.pdbx_strand_id
1 'polypeptide(L)'
;MTFFKKSRRLGLISMAYQFIIVLGLFASSGQAAVKALDTDWTKAPSTENWKAFFKLSDAEKAQNWKTLTAKGQTFEALSWEWKLAWVRSCTFSTTQDCSRIVQLGLFDKALVVRAEAATRLGQRFAKSGNPAAIRLLRTAYGVQQNVRAKEPMFVQYRILQSLNEIGGEGQAVGKQLAMNSNSMHKYWTRIASAK
;
A
#
# COMPACT_ATOMS: atom_id res chain seq x y z
N MET A 1 73.70 0.66 7.26
CA MET A 1 74.30 -0.23 8.27
C MET A 1 73.23 -0.67 9.25
N THR A 2 73.11 -1.99 9.44
CA THR A 2 72.63 -2.74 10.63
C THR A 2 71.27 -2.40 11.26
N PHE A 3 70.25 -3.26 11.11
CA PHE A 3 69.91 -4.47 11.91
C PHE A 3 69.38 -4.18 13.33
N PHE A 4 68.18 -4.71 13.63
CA PHE A 4 67.72 -5.49 14.82
C PHE A 4 66.19 -5.33 14.93
N LYS A 5 65.32 -6.29 14.59
CA LYS A 5 65.10 -7.68 15.04
C LYS A 5 64.44 -7.78 16.43
N LYS A 6 63.41 -8.65 16.48
CA LYS A 6 62.89 -9.47 17.62
C LYS A 6 61.68 -8.85 18.35
N SER A 7 60.44 -9.37 18.30
CA SER A 7 59.85 -10.73 18.45
C SER A 7 59.45 -11.07 19.89
N ARG A 8 58.23 -11.66 19.99
CA ARG A 8 57.63 -12.49 21.07
C ARG A 8 56.78 -11.79 22.14
N ARG A 9 55.51 -12.21 22.25
CA ARG A 9 54.94 -13.18 23.23
C ARG A 9 53.42 -13.25 22.97
N LEU A 10 52.85 -14.37 22.49
CA LEU A 10 52.38 -15.55 23.26
C LEU A 10 51.67 -15.18 24.58
N GLY A 11 50.34 -15.29 24.56
CA GLY A 11 49.47 -15.37 25.73
C GLY A 11 48.27 -16.24 25.36
N LEU A 12 48.29 -17.48 25.86
CA LEU A 12 47.40 -18.59 25.54
C LEU A 12 46.85 -19.08 26.89
N ILE A 13 45.61 -18.72 27.24
CA ILE A 13 44.85 -19.25 28.40
C ILE A 13 43.36 -19.07 28.02
N SER A 14 42.65 -20.05 27.46
CA SER A 14 42.03 -21.21 28.14
C SER A 14 41.21 -20.82 29.37
N MET A 15 39.91 -20.52 29.18
CA MET A 15 38.92 -20.89 30.19
C MET A 15 37.61 -21.33 29.56
N ALA A 16 37.28 -22.55 29.92
CA ALA A 16 36.14 -23.34 29.58
C ALA A 16 34.91 -22.94 30.40
N TYR A 17 33.75 -23.08 29.77
CA TYR A 17 32.53 -23.68 30.32
C TYR A 17 31.72 -22.97 31.42
N GLN A 18 30.40 -22.99 31.15
CA GLN A 18 29.26 -22.85 32.06
C GLN A 18 28.95 -21.42 32.52
N PHE A 19 27.78 -20.91 32.12
CA PHE A 19 26.61 -20.90 33.00
C PHE A 19 25.37 -20.35 32.26
N ILE A 20 24.26 -21.07 32.45
CA ILE A 20 22.86 -20.68 32.25
C ILE A 20 22.33 -20.72 30.81
N ILE A 21 21.97 -21.95 30.45
CA ILE A 21 20.76 -22.28 29.69
C ILE A 21 19.57 -21.48 30.26
N VAL A 22 19.14 -20.43 29.57
CA VAL A 22 17.79 -19.84 29.73
C VAL A 22 16.88 -20.58 28.76
N LEU A 23 16.45 -21.77 29.18
CA LEU A 23 15.36 -22.49 28.54
C LEU A 23 14.07 -22.16 29.29
N GLY A 24 13.09 -21.68 28.54
CA GLY A 24 11.72 -22.15 28.76
C GLY A 24 10.75 -21.19 29.41
N LEU A 25 10.55 -19.99 28.86
CA LEU A 25 9.24 -19.34 28.83
C LEU A 25 9.10 -18.52 27.54
N PHE A 26 9.39 -19.13 26.38
CA PHE A 26 8.71 -18.68 25.18
C PHE A 26 7.27 -19.12 25.34
N ALA A 27 6.43 -18.20 25.80
CA ALA A 27 5.00 -18.30 25.70
C ALA A 27 4.70 -18.83 24.30
N SER A 28 4.15 -20.04 24.25
CA SER A 28 3.36 -20.54 23.13
C SER A 28 2.14 -19.62 23.01
N SER A 29 2.40 -18.38 22.55
CA SER A 29 1.37 -17.58 21.91
C SER A 29 0.92 -18.43 20.75
N GLY A 30 -0.26 -19.04 20.90
CA GLY A 30 -0.85 -19.87 19.87
C GLY A 30 -0.89 -19.05 18.59
N GLN A 31 0.06 -19.30 17.70
CA GLN A 31 -0.01 -18.86 16.33
C GLN A 31 -1.20 -19.64 15.76
N ALA A 32 -2.38 -19.04 15.87
CA ALA A 32 -3.56 -19.50 15.17
C ALA A 32 -3.10 -19.74 13.72
N ALA A 33 -3.23 -20.99 13.26
CA ALA A 33 -2.78 -21.37 11.95
C ALA A 33 -3.46 -20.46 10.92
N VAL A 34 -2.70 -19.50 10.39
CA VAL A 34 -3.18 -18.53 9.41
C VAL A 34 -3.59 -19.32 8.19
N LYS A 35 -4.86 -19.23 7.81
CA LYS A 35 -5.36 -19.92 6.63
C LYS A 35 -4.76 -19.25 5.38
N ALA A 36 -3.75 -19.90 4.80
CA ALA A 36 -3.25 -19.50 3.50
C ALA A 36 -4.35 -19.73 2.45
N LEU A 37 -4.65 -18.72 1.64
CA LEU A 37 -5.53 -18.93 0.50
C LEU A 37 -4.74 -19.70 -0.56
N ASP A 38 -5.17 -20.93 -0.85
CA ASP A 38 -4.65 -21.66 -2.00
C ASP A 38 -5.23 -21.05 -3.28
N THR A 39 -4.45 -20.15 -3.89
CA THR A 39 -4.94 -19.30 -4.97
C THR A 39 -3.85 -19.04 -5.99
N ASP A 40 -4.22 -19.20 -7.25
CA ASP A 40 -3.48 -18.63 -8.37
C ASP A 40 -3.82 -17.14 -8.46
N TRP A 41 -2.92 -16.30 -7.96
CA TRP A 41 -3.07 -14.85 -7.90
C TRP A 41 -2.97 -14.16 -9.27
N THR A 42 -2.53 -14.88 -10.31
CA THR A 42 -2.42 -14.34 -11.67
C THR A 42 -3.74 -14.46 -12.44
N LYS A 43 -4.69 -15.24 -11.93
CA LYS A 43 -6.02 -15.44 -12.51
C LYS A 43 -7.08 -14.67 -11.73
N ALA A 44 -8.23 -14.49 -12.37
CA ALA A 44 -9.39 -13.95 -11.69
C ALA A 44 -9.81 -14.90 -10.55
N PRO A 45 -10.13 -14.38 -9.35
CA PRO A 45 -10.68 -15.16 -8.25
C PRO A 45 -11.99 -15.84 -8.62
N SER A 46 -12.24 -17.03 -8.07
CA SER A 46 -13.61 -17.52 -7.92
C SER A 46 -14.39 -16.68 -6.90
N THR A 47 -15.71 -16.78 -6.94
CA THR A 47 -16.60 -16.11 -5.97
C THR A 47 -16.27 -16.50 -4.53
N GLU A 48 -15.93 -17.76 -4.29
CA GLU A 48 -15.58 -18.32 -2.98
C GLU A 48 -14.27 -17.73 -2.47
N ASN A 49 -13.24 -17.68 -3.33
CA ASN A 49 -11.94 -17.13 -2.99
C ASN A 49 -12.02 -15.62 -2.71
N TRP A 50 -12.82 -14.90 -3.50
CA TRP A 50 -13.09 -13.48 -3.26
C TRP A 50 -13.74 -13.26 -1.89
N LYS A 51 -14.81 -14.00 -1.58
CA LYS A 51 -15.49 -13.93 -0.27
C LYS A 51 -14.56 -14.32 0.87
N ALA A 52 -13.74 -15.36 0.70
CA ALA A 52 -12.79 -15.81 1.70
C ALA A 52 -11.74 -14.72 2.01
N PHE A 53 -11.18 -14.08 0.99
CA PHE A 53 -10.20 -13.01 1.15
C PHE A 53 -10.73 -11.84 2.01
N PHE A 54 -11.95 -11.38 1.74
CA PHE A 54 -12.53 -10.27 2.51
C PHE A 54 -12.90 -10.63 3.95
N LYS A 55 -13.03 -11.92 4.27
CA LYS A 55 -13.24 -12.41 5.64
C LYS A 55 -11.95 -12.53 6.45
N LEU A 56 -10.78 -12.51 5.80
CA LEU A 56 -9.50 -12.54 6.50
C LEU A 56 -9.33 -11.30 7.39
N SER A 57 -8.78 -11.51 8.57
CA SER A 57 -8.25 -10.44 9.43
C SER A 57 -7.09 -9.70 8.76
N ASP A 58 -6.75 -8.52 9.25
CA ASP A 58 -5.62 -7.75 8.71
C ASP A 58 -4.28 -8.47 8.92
N ALA A 59 -4.13 -9.23 10.01
CA ALA A 59 -2.96 -10.07 10.26
C ALA A 59 -2.85 -11.19 9.22
N GLU A 60 -3.95 -11.87 8.90
CA GLU A 60 -3.97 -12.92 7.87
C GLU A 60 -3.70 -12.34 6.49
N LYS A 61 -4.26 -11.17 6.16
CA LYS A 61 -3.96 -10.47 4.90
C LYS A 61 -2.48 -10.09 4.83
N ALA A 62 -1.91 -9.50 5.88
CA ALA A 62 -0.49 -9.16 5.92
C ALA A 62 0.40 -10.41 5.74
N GLN A 63 0.03 -11.53 6.36
CA GLN A 63 0.76 -12.78 6.20
C GLN A 63 0.65 -13.34 4.78
N ASN A 64 -0.55 -13.33 4.18
CA ASN A 64 -0.75 -13.75 2.78
C ASN A 64 0.07 -12.87 1.83
N TRP A 65 0.15 -11.55 2.06
CA TRP A 65 0.99 -10.64 1.27
C TRP A 65 2.48 -10.98 1.39
N LYS A 66 2.97 -11.24 2.60
CA LYS A 66 4.35 -11.69 2.84
C LYS A 66 4.65 -13.01 2.14
N THR A 67 3.76 -13.99 2.23
CA THR A 67 3.93 -15.28 1.54
C THR A 67 3.95 -15.12 0.02
N LEU A 68 3.10 -14.24 -0.52
CA LEU A 68 3.05 -13.94 -1.95
C LEU A 68 4.37 -13.33 -2.42
N THR A 69 4.85 -12.29 -1.73
CA THR A 69 6.11 -11.61 -2.07
C THR A 69 7.34 -12.49 -1.88
N ALA A 70 7.37 -13.36 -0.86
CA ALA A 70 8.43 -14.36 -0.66
C ALA A 70 8.52 -15.38 -1.81
N LYS A 71 7.41 -15.64 -2.52
CA LYS A 71 7.37 -16.47 -3.73
C LYS A 71 7.74 -15.71 -5.01
N GLY A 72 8.22 -14.46 -4.88
CA GLY A 72 8.60 -13.61 -6.01
C GLY A 72 7.42 -13.00 -6.76
N GLN A 73 6.19 -13.15 -6.27
CA GLN A 73 5.02 -12.50 -6.87
C GLN A 73 5.03 -11.01 -6.48
N THR A 74 4.82 -10.14 -7.47
CA THR A 74 4.70 -8.69 -7.26
C THR A 74 3.27 -8.23 -7.44
N PHE A 75 2.94 -7.02 -7.00
CA PHE A 75 1.61 -6.43 -7.18
C PHE A 75 1.22 -6.41 -8.66
N GLU A 76 2.15 -6.09 -9.55
CA GLU A 76 1.94 -5.97 -11.00
C GLU A 76 1.58 -7.30 -11.66
N ALA A 77 2.10 -8.41 -11.14
CA ALA A 77 1.89 -9.76 -11.64
C ALA A 77 0.49 -10.32 -11.31
N LEU A 78 -0.23 -9.70 -10.38
CA LEU A 78 -1.57 -10.12 -9.99
C LEU A 78 -2.60 -9.81 -11.09
N SER A 79 -3.68 -10.59 -11.13
CA SER A 79 -4.88 -10.21 -11.88
C SER A 79 -5.44 -8.88 -11.35
N TRP A 80 -6.13 -8.11 -12.20
CA TRP A 80 -6.63 -6.79 -11.79
C TRP A 80 -7.66 -6.89 -10.66
N GLU A 81 -8.40 -8.00 -10.60
CA GLU A 81 -9.32 -8.33 -9.52
C GLU A 81 -8.55 -8.46 -8.20
N TRP A 82 -7.48 -9.25 -8.16
CA TRP A 82 -6.68 -9.39 -6.94
C TRP A 82 -6.02 -8.07 -6.53
N LYS A 83 -5.53 -7.28 -7.48
CA LYS A 83 -5.03 -5.91 -7.19
C LYS A 83 -6.11 -5.07 -6.53
N LEU A 84 -7.33 -5.10 -7.07
CA LEU A 84 -8.47 -4.37 -6.52
C LEU A 84 -8.79 -4.84 -5.09
N ALA A 85 -8.76 -6.15 -4.83
CA ALA A 85 -9.00 -6.70 -3.50
C ALA A 85 -7.97 -6.21 -2.47
N TRP A 86 -6.68 -6.25 -2.83
CA TRP A 86 -5.60 -5.73 -1.98
C TRP A 86 -5.75 -4.24 -1.72
N VAL A 87 -6.02 -3.42 -2.75
CA VAL A 87 -6.25 -1.98 -2.58
C VAL A 87 -7.43 -1.72 -1.64
N ARG A 88 -8.55 -2.44 -1.79
CA ARG A 88 -9.72 -2.31 -0.90
C ARG A 88 -9.41 -2.64 0.55
N SER A 89 -8.54 -3.61 0.79
CA SER A 89 -8.14 -3.98 2.14
C SER A 89 -7.34 -2.90 2.88
N CYS A 90 -6.80 -1.91 2.16
CA CYS A 90 -5.90 -0.89 2.71
C CYS A 90 -6.57 0.40 3.19
N THR A 91 -7.86 0.36 3.52
CA THR A 91 -8.62 1.57 3.89
C THR A 91 -8.14 2.19 5.21
N PHE A 92 -8.05 1.39 6.29
CA PHE A 92 -7.70 1.87 7.64
C PHE A 92 -6.36 1.32 8.14
N SER A 93 -5.73 0.43 7.39
CA SER A 93 -4.44 -0.13 7.75
C SER A 93 -3.33 0.92 7.55
N THR A 94 -2.55 1.13 8.60
CA THR A 94 -1.40 2.05 8.58
C THR A 94 -0.10 1.37 8.16
N THR A 95 -0.13 0.08 7.82
CA THR A 95 1.08 -0.66 7.49
C THR A 95 1.79 -0.07 6.26
N GLN A 96 3.12 -0.19 6.25
CA GLN A 96 3.95 0.25 5.13
C GLN A 96 3.53 -0.44 3.81
N ASP A 97 3.16 -1.72 3.89
CA ASP A 97 2.65 -2.49 2.76
C ASP A 97 1.40 -1.84 2.16
N CYS A 98 0.45 -1.40 2.99
CA CYS A 98 -0.77 -0.78 2.48
C CYS A 98 -0.53 0.58 1.83
N SER A 99 0.39 1.39 2.36
CA SER A 99 0.81 2.62 1.68
C SER A 99 1.41 2.33 0.29
N ARG A 100 2.25 1.30 0.19
CA ARG A 100 2.86 0.86 -1.07
C ARG A 100 1.81 0.32 -2.05
N ILE A 101 0.91 -0.55 -1.61
CA ILE A 101 -0.15 -1.14 -2.43
C ILE A 101 -1.06 -0.06 -3.00
N VAL A 102 -1.51 0.91 -2.19
CA VAL A 102 -2.34 2.03 -2.67
C VAL A 102 -1.58 2.89 -3.68
N GLN A 103 -0.29 3.16 -3.43
CA GLN A 103 0.55 3.90 -4.38
C GLN A 103 0.69 3.17 -5.72
N LEU A 104 0.96 1.85 -5.71
CA LEU A 104 1.03 1.04 -6.94
C LEU A 104 -0.34 1.03 -7.65
N GLY A 105 -1.42 0.89 -6.89
CA GLY A 105 -2.79 0.91 -7.41
C GLY A 105 -3.16 2.20 -8.14
N LEU A 106 -2.69 3.36 -7.66
CA LEU A 106 -2.95 4.67 -8.30
C LEU A 106 -2.45 4.76 -9.75
N PHE A 107 -1.42 3.99 -10.09
CA PHE A 107 -0.77 4.00 -11.40
C PHE A 107 -0.95 2.67 -12.15
N ASP A 108 -1.82 1.77 -11.67
CA ASP A 108 -2.06 0.49 -12.32
C ASP A 108 -2.71 0.66 -13.71
N LYS A 109 -2.56 -0.35 -14.58
CA LYS A 109 -3.13 -0.34 -15.93
C LYS A 109 -4.67 -0.35 -15.90
N ALA A 110 -5.28 -1.05 -14.95
CA ALA A 110 -6.72 -1.19 -14.83
C ALA A 110 -7.36 0.06 -14.19
N LEU A 111 -8.31 0.67 -14.90
CA LEU A 111 -9.01 1.87 -14.44
C LEU A 111 -9.68 1.68 -13.07
N VAL A 112 -10.28 0.53 -12.84
CA VAL A 112 -10.99 0.22 -11.59
C VAL A 112 -10.04 0.18 -10.39
N VAL A 113 -8.81 -0.32 -10.58
CA VAL A 113 -7.78 -0.35 -9.53
C VAL A 113 -7.33 1.08 -9.21
N ARG A 114 -7.07 1.91 -10.23
CA ARG A 114 -6.70 3.33 -10.03
C ARG A 114 -7.78 4.12 -9.29
N ALA A 115 -9.03 3.96 -9.71
CA ALA A 115 -10.17 4.66 -9.10
C ALA A 115 -10.39 4.26 -7.63
N GLU A 116 -10.26 2.96 -7.32
CA GLU A 116 -10.33 2.47 -5.96
C GLU A 116 -9.14 2.99 -5.12
N ALA A 117 -7.91 2.95 -5.64
CA ALA A 117 -6.73 3.42 -4.94
C ALA A 117 -6.83 4.91 -4.57
N ALA A 118 -7.33 5.75 -5.49
CA ALA A 118 -7.62 7.15 -5.21
C ALA A 118 -8.62 7.29 -4.05
N THR A 119 -9.73 6.55 -4.12
CA THR A 119 -10.78 6.55 -3.08
C THR A 119 -10.20 6.17 -1.71
N ARG A 120 -9.40 5.10 -1.63
CA ARG A 120 -8.79 4.65 -0.36
C ARG A 120 -7.78 5.65 0.18
N LEU A 121 -7.01 6.29 -0.69
CA LEU A 121 -6.08 7.33 -0.27
C LEU A 121 -6.82 8.55 0.33
N GLY A 122 -7.94 8.96 -0.28
CA GLY A 122 -8.81 10.01 0.25
C GLY A 122 -9.36 9.69 1.63
N GLN A 123 -9.97 8.51 1.77
CA GLN A 123 -10.56 8.03 3.03
C GLN A 123 -9.52 7.93 4.15
N ARG A 124 -8.35 7.36 3.86
CA ARG A 124 -7.28 7.17 4.84
C ARG A 124 -6.78 8.50 5.43
N PHE A 125 -6.77 9.56 4.62
CA PHE A 125 -6.26 10.88 5.00
C PHE A 125 -7.37 11.93 5.12
N ALA A 126 -8.62 11.51 5.30
CA ALA A 126 -9.76 12.41 5.40
C ALA A 126 -9.54 13.44 6.52
N LYS A 127 -9.80 14.71 6.21
CA LYS A 127 -9.65 15.89 7.10
C LYS A 127 -8.25 16.10 7.68
N SER A 128 -7.23 15.41 7.17
CA SER A 128 -5.86 15.51 7.69
C SER A 128 -5.01 16.57 7.00
N GLY A 129 -5.40 17.03 5.80
CA GLY A 129 -4.56 17.91 4.98
C GLY A 129 -3.22 17.28 4.56
N ASN A 130 -3.10 15.95 4.50
CA ASN A 130 -1.83 15.26 4.28
C ASN A 130 -1.16 15.66 2.94
N PRO A 131 0.02 16.32 2.95
CA PRO A 131 0.63 16.85 1.73
C PRO A 131 1.19 15.75 0.82
N ALA A 132 1.61 14.61 1.35
CA ALA A 132 2.09 13.50 0.54
C ALA A 132 0.96 12.85 -0.26
N ALA A 133 -0.20 12.64 0.37
CA ALA A 133 -1.39 12.12 -0.29
C ALA A 133 -1.90 13.08 -1.38
N ILE A 134 -1.95 14.38 -1.08
CA ILE A 134 -2.32 15.43 -2.04
C ILE A 134 -1.40 15.40 -3.26
N ARG A 135 -0.08 15.33 -3.05
CA ARG A 135 0.90 15.26 -4.14
C ARG A 135 0.69 14.03 -5.01
N LEU A 136 0.49 12.85 -4.40
CA LEU A 136 0.24 11.61 -5.14
C LEU A 136 -1.04 11.70 -5.98
N LEU A 137 -2.13 12.22 -5.42
CA LEU A 137 -3.39 12.41 -6.13
C LEU A 137 -3.25 13.42 -7.28
N ARG A 138 -2.52 14.52 -7.07
CA ARG A 138 -2.22 15.50 -8.13
C ARG A 138 -1.45 14.87 -9.29
N THR A 139 -0.41 14.09 -8.98
CA THR A 139 0.35 13.35 -9.99
C THR A 139 -0.54 12.36 -10.74
N ALA A 140 -1.35 11.58 -10.01
CA ALA A 140 -2.27 10.62 -10.60
C ALA A 140 -3.33 11.29 -11.50
N TYR A 141 -3.76 12.51 -11.17
CA TYR A 141 -4.74 13.25 -11.99
C TYR A 141 -4.21 13.54 -13.40
N GLY A 142 -2.91 13.86 -13.51
CA GLY A 142 -2.24 14.20 -14.78
C GLY A 142 -1.83 13.01 -15.64
N VAL A 143 -2.06 11.77 -15.18
CA VAL A 143 -1.73 10.55 -15.93
C VAL A 143 -2.60 10.46 -17.20
N GLN A 144 -1.98 10.32 -18.38
CA GLN A 144 -2.68 10.34 -19.67
C GLN A 144 -3.76 9.24 -19.78
N GLN A 145 -3.52 8.08 -19.16
CA GLN A 145 -4.46 6.96 -19.12
C GLN A 145 -5.76 7.27 -18.35
N ASN A 146 -5.84 8.43 -17.68
CA ASN A 146 -7.01 8.89 -16.95
C ASN A 146 -7.88 9.87 -17.76
N VAL A 147 -7.54 10.07 -19.04
CA VAL A 147 -8.26 10.93 -19.99
C VAL A 147 -8.59 10.10 -21.23
N ARG A 148 -9.82 10.23 -21.74
CA ARG A 148 -10.24 9.60 -23.01
C ARG A 148 -10.83 10.66 -23.92
N ALA A 149 -10.29 10.82 -25.13
CA ALA A 149 -10.76 11.82 -26.09
C ALA A 149 -10.85 13.25 -25.50
N LYS A 150 -9.85 13.63 -24.69
CA LYS A 150 -9.78 14.89 -23.92
C LYS A 150 -10.84 15.05 -22.82
N GLU A 151 -11.69 14.05 -22.59
CA GLU A 151 -12.67 14.04 -21.51
C GLU A 151 -12.12 13.31 -20.27
N PRO A 152 -12.48 13.78 -19.07
CA PRO A 152 -12.08 13.17 -17.82
C PRO A 152 -12.71 11.79 -17.65
N MET A 153 -11.90 10.80 -17.28
CA MET A 153 -12.44 9.48 -16.92
C MET A 153 -12.87 9.44 -15.45
N PHE A 154 -13.64 8.40 -15.10
CA PHE A 154 -14.16 8.16 -13.75
C PHE A 154 -13.12 8.32 -12.62
N VAL A 155 -11.88 7.90 -12.85
CA VAL A 155 -10.77 8.05 -11.91
C VAL A 155 -10.46 9.50 -11.55
N GLN A 156 -10.58 10.46 -12.49
CA GLN A 156 -10.37 11.88 -12.19
C GLN A 156 -11.45 12.43 -11.25
N TYR A 157 -12.71 12.00 -11.40
CA TYR A 157 -13.78 12.31 -10.43
C TYR A 157 -13.45 11.76 -9.04
N ARG A 158 -12.95 10.52 -8.95
CA ARG A 158 -12.52 9.92 -7.68
C ARG A 158 -11.36 10.66 -7.05
N ILE A 159 -10.37 11.08 -7.85
CA ILE A 159 -9.26 11.90 -7.35
C ILE A 159 -9.74 13.24 -6.79
N LEU A 160 -10.64 13.94 -7.49
CA LEU A 160 -11.22 15.20 -6.99
C LEU A 160 -12.00 14.99 -5.69
N GLN A 161 -12.81 13.93 -5.62
CA GLN A 161 -13.51 13.55 -4.39
C GLN A 161 -12.53 13.35 -3.23
N SER A 162 -11.47 12.57 -3.46
CA SER A 162 -10.46 12.28 -2.44
C SER A 162 -9.68 13.52 -2.00
N LEU A 163 -9.38 14.45 -2.92
CA LEU A 163 -8.76 15.73 -2.58
C LEU A 163 -9.67 16.60 -1.69
N ASN A 164 -10.97 16.61 -1.96
CA ASN A 164 -11.95 17.29 -1.11
C ASN A 164 -12.06 16.63 0.27
N GLU A 165 -12.08 15.30 0.33
CA GLU A 165 -12.14 14.53 1.58
C GLU A 165 -10.91 14.75 2.47
N ILE A 166 -9.70 14.82 1.88
CA ILE A 166 -8.46 15.10 2.62
C ILE A 166 -8.49 16.49 3.27
N GLY A 167 -9.13 17.47 2.61
CA GLY A 167 -9.24 18.83 3.13
C GLY A 167 -7.94 19.64 3.02
N GLY A 168 -7.92 20.81 3.67
CA GLY A 168 -6.77 21.72 3.68
C GLY A 168 -6.34 22.13 2.27
N GLU A 169 -5.04 22.05 1.97
CA GLU A 169 -4.49 22.32 0.64
C GLU A 169 -5.11 21.43 -0.45
N GLY A 170 -5.60 20.23 -0.09
CA GLY A 170 -6.27 19.32 -1.01
C GLY A 170 -7.47 19.95 -1.70
N GLN A 171 -8.23 20.80 -0.99
CA GLN A 171 -9.36 21.54 -1.58
C GLN A 171 -8.92 22.58 -2.60
N ALA A 172 -7.83 23.30 -2.32
CA ALA A 172 -7.28 24.27 -3.25
C ALA A 172 -6.75 23.59 -4.53
N VAL A 173 -6.01 22.50 -4.37
CA VAL A 173 -5.50 21.69 -5.49
C VAL A 173 -6.65 21.11 -6.31
N GLY A 174 -7.66 20.51 -5.65
CA GLY A 174 -8.83 19.96 -6.33
C GLY A 174 -9.60 21.01 -7.13
N LYS A 175 -9.81 22.22 -6.55
CA LYS A 175 -10.40 23.35 -7.26
C LYS A 175 -9.62 23.71 -8.51
N GLN A 176 -8.29 23.84 -8.41
CA GLN A 176 -7.42 24.16 -9.55
C GLN A 176 -7.53 23.10 -10.65
N LEU A 177 -7.42 21.82 -10.30
CA LEU A 177 -7.48 20.71 -11.26
C LEU A 177 -8.84 20.63 -11.98
N ALA A 178 -9.92 20.94 -11.27
CA ALA A 178 -11.27 20.90 -11.80
C ALA A 178 -11.56 21.99 -12.85
N MET A 179 -10.78 23.08 -12.91
CA MET A 179 -10.98 24.16 -13.87
C MET A 179 -10.64 23.77 -15.32
N ASN A 180 -9.97 22.64 -15.53
CA ASN A 180 -9.54 22.19 -16.85
C ASN A 180 -10.68 21.64 -17.74
N SER A 181 -11.86 21.38 -17.18
CA SER A 181 -13.05 21.04 -17.97
C SER A 181 -14.35 21.47 -17.28
N ASN A 182 -15.37 21.77 -18.08
CA ASN A 182 -16.69 22.15 -17.56
C ASN A 182 -17.33 21.04 -16.71
N SER A 183 -17.15 19.77 -17.11
CA SER A 183 -17.69 18.61 -16.40
C SER A 183 -17.03 18.42 -15.02
N MET A 184 -15.71 18.59 -14.92
CA MET A 184 -14.98 18.58 -13.65
C MET A 184 -15.35 19.77 -12.77
N HIS A 185 -15.45 20.97 -13.34
CA HIS A 185 -15.82 22.16 -12.60
C HIS A 185 -17.21 22.03 -11.95
N LYS A 186 -18.22 21.60 -12.72
CA LYS A 186 -19.58 21.32 -12.21
C LYS A 186 -19.56 20.25 -11.11
N TYR A 187 -18.78 19.18 -11.29
CA TYR A 187 -18.63 18.15 -10.28
C TYR A 187 -18.03 18.70 -8.99
N TRP A 188 -16.94 19.46 -9.09
CA TRP A 188 -16.25 20.06 -7.95
C TRP A 188 -17.18 20.95 -7.13
N THR A 189 -17.92 21.85 -7.79
CA THR A 189 -18.88 22.74 -7.12
C THR A 189 -19.88 21.96 -6.27
N ARG A 190 -20.42 20.85 -6.81
CA ARG A 190 -21.37 19.99 -6.08
C ARG A 190 -20.73 19.31 -4.86
N ILE A 191 -19.52 18.77 -4.98
CA ILE A 191 -18.90 18.03 -3.87
C ILE A 191 -18.31 18.97 -2.80
N ALA A 192 -17.92 20.19 -3.18
CA ALA A 192 -17.41 21.20 -2.25
C ALA A 192 -18.54 21.85 -1.42
N SER A 193 -19.78 21.88 -1.95
CA SER A 193 -20.95 22.43 -1.25
C SER A 193 -21.66 21.45 -0.32
N ALA A 194 -21.37 20.15 -0.40
CA ALA A 194 -22.09 19.09 0.31
C ALA A 194 -21.69 18.93 1.79
N LYS A 195 -21.50 20.04 2.52
CA LYS A 195 -21.12 20.04 3.93
C LYS A 195 -22.23 19.55 4.86
#